data_AF-A0A929DXH5-F1
#
_entry.id   AF-A0A929DXH5-F1
#
_cell.length_a   1.000
_cell.length_b   1.000
_cell.length_c   1.000
_cell.angle_alpha   90.00
_cell.angle_beta   90.00
_cell.angle_gamma   90.00
#
_symmetry.space_group_name_H-M   'P 1'
#
loop_
_entity.id
_entity.type
_entity.pdbx_description
1 polymer ?
#
loop_
_entity_poly.entity_id
_entity_poly.type
_entity_poly.pdbx_seq_one_letter_code
_entity_poly.pdbx_strand_id
1 'polypeptide(L)'
;MQTTFTLGTVDWAIIAIYFVFVLGIGWALRRHMKDASAFLEAGRSLPAWVTGLAFISANLGALEVIGMAASGAKYGMMTVHFYWIGAIPAMIFLAIFMMPFYYGSKARSVPEYLKLRFDEKTRGFNAFAFAIMTVFASGISMYALALLAEVIIPLSIDWNFLGVHIGEFDFYLFISAMIVLVYMVLGGLTSAIYNEVLQFFLIVIGFLPLVIIGLTDIGGWEGLKANLPEEMMHSWKFAGSSDANPMGVDWFGILVGLGFVLSFGYWCTNFLVVQRAMAAGSMKAARKTPLIGAIPKMLLPALVILPGMIALALTNIGALELPLKEGTMTTDFDKVIPVLLMKYMPVGVLGLGLTALMASFMSGMAGNVSAFNTVFTYDIYQSYLVPNKEDKHYLKVGQWTTVVGVLVSILTAYLARSFNNVMDF
;
A
#
# COMPACT_ATOMS: atom_id res chain seq x y z
N MET A 1 -27.33 -1.57 -6.96
CA MET A 1 -27.27 -2.59 -5.88
C MET A 1 -27.03 -1.85 -4.58
N GLN A 2 -27.71 -2.20 -3.48
CA GLN A 2 -27.49 -1.58 -2.16
C GLN A 2 -26.05 -1.86 -1.70
N THR A 3 -25.15 -0.88 -1.87
CA THR A 3 -23.74 -0.93 -1.46
C THR A 3 -23.61 -0.48 0.00
N THR A 4 -24.37 -1.09 0.90
CA THR A 4 -24.23 -0.80 2.34
C THR A 4 -23.99 -2.09 3.07
N PHE A 5 -22.87 -2.18 3.78
CA PHE A 5 -22.55 -3.34 4.59
C PHE A 5 -23.46 -3.35 5.82
N THR A 6 -24.19 -4.44 6.05
CA THR A 6 -24.89 -4.63 7.32
C THR A 6 -23.91 -5.21 8.33
N LEU A 7 -23.53 -4.44 9.34
CA LEU A 7 -22.56 -4.82 10.36
C LEU A 7 -23.24 -5.13 11.70
N GLY A 8 -22.84 -6.24 12.31
CA GLY A 8 -23.26 -6.64 13.64
C GLY A 8 -22.33 -6.12 14.72
N THR A 9 -22.69 -6.34 15.98
CA THR A 9 -21.90 -5.88 17.13
C THR A 9 -20.48 -6.44 17.14
N VAL A 10 -20.29 -7.68 16.68
CA VAL A 10 -18.95 -8.32 16.60
C VAL A 10 -18.08 -7.63 15.55
N ASP A 11 -18.64 -7.27 14.39
CA ASP A 11 -17.91 -6.57 13.34
C ASP A 11 -17.39 -5.22 13.82
N TRP A 12 -18.27 -4.45 14.47
CA TRP A 12 -17.92 -3.17 15.07
C TRP A 12 -16.87 -3.31 16.18
N ALA A 13 -16.95 -4.35 17.00
CA ALA A 13 -15.94 -4.63 18.01
C ALA A 13 -14.57 -4.91 17.38
N ILE A 14 -14.49 -5.68 16.29
CA ILE A 14 -13.24 -5.96 15.58
C ILE A 14 -12.62 -4.65 15.04
N ILE A 15 -13.43 -3.82 14.36
CA ILE A 15 -12.98 -2.53 13.82
C ILE A 15 -12.51 -1.60 14.94
N ALA A 16 -13.27 -1.49 16.03
CA ALA A 16 -12.92 -0.65 17.16
C ALA A 16 -11.63 -1.11 17.85
N ILE A 17 -11.48 -2.42 18.08
CA ILE A 17 -10.27 -3.02 18.64
C ILE A 17 -9.06 -2.69 17.75
N TYR A 18 -9.20 -2.82 16.44
CA TYR A 18 -8.14 -2.47 15.49
C TYR A 18 -7.67 -1.01 15.66
N PHE A 19 -8.58 -0.04 15.67
CA PHE A 19 -8.21 1.36 15.85
C PHE A 19 -7.60 1.65 17.21
N VAL A 20 -8.13 1.04 18.28
CA VAL A 20 -7.54 1.14 19.62
C VAL A 20 -6.11 0.62 19.63
N PHE A 21 -5.83 -0.51 18.98
CA PHE A 21 -4.46 -1.04 18.88
C PHE A 21 -3.55 -0.12 18.08
N VAL A 22 -3.97 0.35 16.90
CA VAL A 22 -3.17 1.22 16.03
C VAL A 22 -2.81 2.54 16.73
N LEU A 23 -3.79 3.19 17.35
CA LEU A 23 -3.59 4.42 18.12
C LEU A 23 -2.78 4.15 19.40
N GLY A 24 -3.03 3.02 20.05
CA GLY A 24 -2.33 2.58 21.26
C GLY A 24 -0.84 2.35 21.04
N ILE A 25 -0.44 1.76 19.91
CA ILE A 25 0.97 1.60 19.51
C ILE A 25 1.64 2.97 19.38
N GLY A 26 1.03 3.91 18.65
CA GLY A 26 1.55 5.26 18.49
C GLY A 26 1.68 6.01 19.82
N TRP A 27 0.66 5.91 20.67
CA TRP A 27 0.66 6.52 21.99
C TRP A 27 1.72 5.91 22.93
N ALA A 28 1.91 4.60 22.92
CA ALA A 28 2.91 3.92 23.75
C ALA A 28 4.35 4.24 23.32
N LEU A 29 4.57 4.44 22.02
CA LEU A 29 5.88 4.73 21.45
C LEU A 29 6.28 6.20 21.52
N ARG A 30 5.32 7.13 21.70
CA ARG A 30 5.60 8.59 21.76
C ARG A 30 6.69 9.00 22.73
N ARG A 31 6.81 8.30 23.87
CA ARG A 31 7.84 8.56 24.90
C ARG A 31 9.27 8.28 24.44
N HIS A 32 9.44 7.54 23.35
CA HIS A 32 10.73 7.23 22.74
C HIS A 32 11.10 8.21 21.61
N MET A 33 10.18 9.06 21.15
CA MET A 33 10.41 10.03 20.08
C MET A 33 11.06 11.31 20.63
N LYS A 34 12.32 11.21 21.06
CA LYS A 34 13.05 12.31 21.74
C LYS A 34 13.88 13.18 20.81
N ASP A 35 14.21 12.65 19.63
CA ASP A 35 15.14 13.24 18.66
C ASP A 35 14.69 12.87 17.23
N ALA A 36 15.25 13.54 16.23
CA ALA A 36 14.86 13.38 14.83
C ALA A 36 15.22 11.98 14.29
N SER A 37 16.30 11.37 14.78
CA SER A 37 16.69 10.01 14.39
C SER A 37 15.67 8.97 14.88
N ALA A 38 15.19 9.09 16.13
CA ALA A 38 14.14 8.24 16.67
C ALA A 38 12.83 8.40 15.87
N PHE A 39 12.49 9.63 15.48
CA PHE A 39 11.24 9.94 14.78
C PHE A 39 11.27 9.56 13.29
N LEU A 40 12.36 9.85 12.56
CA LEU A 40 12.46 9.71 11.11
C LEU A 40 13.16 8.43 10.63
N GLU A 41 13.98 7.80 11.49
CA GLU A 41 14.80 6.62 11.15
C GLU A 41 14.54 5.42 12.08
N ALA A 42 13.60 5.55 13.03
CA ALA A 42 13.36 4.57 14.09
C ALA A 42 14.63 4.23 14.91
N GLY A 43 15.58 5.17 14.96
CA GLY A 43 16.88 4.99 15.61
C GLY A 43 17.71 3.83 15.08
N ARG A 44 17.38 3.30 13.88
CA ARG A 44 18.00 2.09 13.29
C ARG A 44 18.16 0.96 14.31
N SER A 45 17.06 0.58 14.93
CA SER A 45 17.05 -0.33 16.08
C SER A 45 16.22 -1.59 15.85
N LEU A 46 15.50 -1.69 14.74
CA LEU A 46 14.46 -2.69 14.56
C LEU A 46 15.02 -4.05 14.09
N PRO A 47 14.47 -5.18 14.57
CA PRO A 47 14.91 -6.50 14.15
C PRO A 47 14.46 -6.79 12.71
N ALA A 48 15.25 -7.63 12.02
CA ALA A 48 15.07 -7.92 10.58
C ALA A 48 13.69 -8.46 10.20
N TRP A 49 13.02 -9.18 11.10
CA TRP A 49 11.70 -9.76 10.82
C TRP A 49 10.60 -8.68 10.86
N VAL A 50 10.70 -7.71 11.78
CA VAL A 50 9.77 -6.56 11.87
C VAL A 50 9.92 -5.72 10.61
N THR A 51 11.17 -5.34 10.27
CA THR A 51 11.43 -4.57 9.07
C THR A 51 11.09 -5.35 7.79
N GLY A 52 11.28 -6.67 7.76
CA GLY A 52 10.93 -7.53 6.63
C GLY A 52 9.42 -7.60 6.34
N LEU A 53 8.60 -7.75 7.37
CA LEU A 53 7.14 -7.72 7.21
C LEU A 53 6.63 -6.32 6.88
N ALA A 54 7.17 -5.30 7.53
CA ALA A 54 6.84 -3.90 7.23
C ALA A 54 7.24 -3.49 5.81
N PHE A 55 8.40 -3.97 5.33
CA PHE A 55 8.87 -3.76 3.94
C PHE A 55 7.84 -4.22 2.91
N ILE A 56 7.15 -5.33 3.16
CA ILE A 56 6.06 -5.82 2.30
C ILE A 56 4.77 -5.07 2.55
N SER A 57 4.39 -4.88 3.82
CA SER A 57 3.15 -4.19 4.17
C SER A 57 3.08 -2.77 3.63
N ALA A 58 4.20 -2.04 3.63
CA ALA A 58 4.29 -0.69 3.08
C ALA A 58 3.92 -0.64 1.59
N ASN A 59 4.07 -1.77 0.87
CA ASN A 59 3.64 -1.93 -0.51
C ASN A 59 2.23 -2.52 -0.65
N LEU A 60 1.66 -3.14 0.40
CA LEU A 60 0.27 -3.64 0.43
C LEU A 60 -0.76 -2.51 0.61
N GLY A 61 -0.65 -1.44 -0.19
CA GLY A 61 -1.61 -0.33 -0.24
C GLY A 61 -2.85 -0.62 -1.09
N ALA A 62 -3.66 0.42 -1.33
CA ALA A 62 -4.87 0.31 -2.15
C ALA A 62 -4.61 -0.23 -3.56
N LEU A 63 -3.55 0.26 -4.21
CA LEU A 63 -3.11 -0.20 -5.54
C LEU A 63 -2.82 -1.69 -5.58
N GLU A 64 -2.22 -2.22 -4.51
CA GLU A 64 -1.88 -3.65 -4.47
C GLU A 64 -3.14 -4.49 -4.26
N VAL A 65 -3.98 -4.18 -3.28
CA VAL A 65 -5.14 -5.02 -2.94
C VAL A 65 -6.25 -4.90 -3.98
N ILE A 66 -6.63 -3.67 -4.34
CA ILE A 66 -7.71 -3.45 -5.33
C ILE A 66 -7.17 -3.65 -6.74
N GLY A 67 -6.04 -3.02 -7.08
CA GLY A 67 -5.53 -3.01 -8.44
C GLY A 67 -5.06 -4.38 -8.93
N MET A 68 -4.50 -5.22 -8.05
CA MET A 68 -4.07 -6.57 -8.45
C MET A 68 -5.25 -7.55 -8.51
N ALA A 69 -6.30 -7.33 -7.70
CA ALA A 69 -7.54 -8.08 -7.83
C ALA A 69 -8.25 -7.72 -9.14
N ALA A 70 -8.30 -6.42 -9.48
CA ALA A 70 -8.84 -5.96 -10.75
C ALA A 70 -8.03 -6.51 -11.94
N SER A 71 -6.70 -6.50 -11.83
CA SER A 71 -5.80 -7.10 -12.82
C SER A 71 -5.99 -8.61 -12.93
N GLY A 72 -6.23 -9.31 -11.82
CA GLY A 72 -6.54 -10.75 -11.83
C GLY A 72 -7.87 -11.05 -12.52
N ALA A 73 -8.89 -10.20 -12.36
CA ALA A 73 -10.13 -10.31 -13.11
C ALA A 73 -9.94 -9.99 -14.60
N LYS A 74 -9.04 -9.06 -14.94
CA LYS A 74 -8.83 -8.63 -16.33
C LYS A 74 -7.85 -9.50 -17.13
N TYR A 75 -6.83 -10.04 -16.48
CA TYR A 75 -5.68 -10.71 -17.11
C TYR A 75 -5.31 -12.07 -16.47
N GLY A 76 -5.91 -12.44 -15.35
CA GLY A 76 -5.64 -13.72 -14.69
C GLY A 76 -4.19 -13.92 -14.24
N MET A 77 -3.68 -15.13 -14.42
CA MET A 77 -2.35 -15.57 -13.98
C MET A 77 -1.20 -14.82 -14.64
N MET A 78 -1.42 -14.08 -15.72
CA MET A 78 -0.35 -13.27 -16.34
C MET A 78 0.09 -12.12 -15.42
N THR A 79 -0.78 -11.64 -14.54
CA THR A 79 -0.48 -10.60 -13.55
C THR A 79 0.60 -11.03 -12.54
N VAL A 80 0.83 -12.34 -12.34
CA VAL A 80 1.86 -12.82 -11.38
C VAL A 80 3.28 -12.37 -11.75
N HIS A 81 3.51 -11.99 -13.01
CA HIS A 81 4.80 -11.43 -13.44
C HIS A 81 5.20 -10.18 -12.65
N PHE A 82 4.25 -9.35 -12.21
CA PHE A 82 4.56 -8.18 -11.36
C PHE A 82 5.23 -8.55 -10.03
N TYR A 83 5.08 -9.80 -9.60
CA TYR A 83 5.68 -10.33 -8.38
C TYR A 83 6.95 -11.11 -8.71
N TRP A 84 6.80 -12.22 -9.44
CA TRP A 84 7.89 -13.16 -9.66
C TRP A 84 9.03 -12.56 -10.49
N ILE A 85 8.73 -11.63 -11.39
CA ILE A 85 9.70 -10.93 -12.24
C ILE A 85 9.85 -9.47 -11.79
N GLY A 86 8.73 -8.79 -11.53
CA GLY A 86 8.66 -7.38 -11.16
C GLY A 86 9.01 -7.05 -9.70
N ALA A 87 9.23 -8.05 -8.84
CA ALA A 87 9.60 -7.81 -7.44
C ALA A 87 10.74 -8.68 -6.93
N ILE A 88 10.59 -10.00 -6.97
CA ILE A 88 11.48 -10.91 -6.25
C ILE A 88 12.96 -10.75 -6.65
N PRO A 89 13.34 -10.69 -7.95
CA PRO A 89 14.74 -10.53 -8.34
C PRO A 89 15.34 -9.20 -7.85
N ALA A 90 14.61 -8.09 -7.98
CA ALA A 90 15.08 -6.78 -7.55
C ALA A 90 15.16 -6.66 -6.02
N MET A 91 14.27 -7.32 -5.28
CA MET A 91 14.36 -7.40 -3.82
C MET A 91 15.60 -8.17 -3.36
N ILE A 92 15.91 -9.29 -4.00
CA ILE A 92 17.14 -10.05 -3.75
C ILE A 92 18.37 -9.19 -4.11
N PHE A 93 18.33 -8.48 -5.23
CA PHE A 93 19.40 -7.58 -5.62
C PHE A 93 19.60 -6.44 -4.62
N LEU A 94 18.50 -5.82 -4.16
CA LEU A 94 18.52 -4.80 -3.11
C LEU A 94 19.23 -5.35 -1.86
N ALA A 95 18.87 -6.56 -1.42
CA ALA A 95 19.45 -7.21 -0.26
C ALA A 95 20.98 -7.42 -0.36
N ILE A 96 21.41 -7.93 -1.52
CA ILE A 96 22.77 -8.41 -1.70
C ILE A 96 23.69 -7.24 -2.00
N PHE A 97 23.28 -6.31 -2.86
CA PHE A 97 24.12 -5.28 -3.44
C PHE A 97 23.81 -3.88 -2.92
N MET A 98 22.55 -3.43 -2.96
CA MET A 98 22.22 -2.02 -2.68
C MET A 98 22.20 -1.69 -1.18
N MET A 99 21.69 -2.57 -0.33
CA MET A 99 21.65 -2.35 1.12
C MET A 99 23.04 -2.13 1.75
N PRO A 100 24.11 -2.86 1.35
CA PRO A 100 25.48 -2.50 1.71
C PRO A 100 25.85 -1.04 1.44
N PHE A 101 25.47 -0.48 0.29
CA PHE A 101 25.76 0.91 -0.06
C PHE A 101 24.88 1.89 0.73
N TYR A 102 23.56 1.69 0.76
CA TYR A 102 22.64 2.58 1.47
C TYR A 102 22.87 2.59 2.98
N TYR A 103 22.87 1.41 3.61
CA TYR A 103 23.04 1.32 5.05
C TYR A 103 24.49 1.60 5.46
N GLY A 104 25.48 1.16 4.66
CA GLY A 104 26.90 1.27 4.99
C GLY A 104 27.44 2.69 4.86
N SER A 105 26.91 3.48 3.93
CA SER A 105 27.23 4.92 3.79
C SER A 105 26.68 5.77 4.94
N LYS A 106 25.80 5.21 5.78
CA LYS A 106 25.05 5.93 6.82
C LYS A 106 24.16 7.06 6.28
N ALA A 107 23.87 7.08 4.98
CA ALA A 107 22.84 7.95 4.43
C ALA A 107 21.52 7.74 5.18
N ARG A 108 20.70 8.77 5.32
CA ARG A 108 19.37 8.72 5.97
C ARG A 108 18.26 8.55 4.95
N SER A 109 18.56 8.78 3.67
CA SER A 109 17.65 8.59 2.55
C SER A 109 18.39 8.16 1.27
N VAL A 110 17.63 7.73 0.25
CA VAL A 110 18.18 7.48 -1.09
C VAL A 110 18.72 8.77 -1.73
N PRO A 111 18.02 9.93 -1.70
CA PRO A 111 18.60 11.19 -2.17
C PRO A 111 19.92 11.55 -1.48
N GLU A 112 20.04 11.37 -0.16
CA GLU A 112 21.29 11.63 0.56
C GLU A 112 22.42 10.69 0.09
N TYR A 113 22.11 9.42 -0.20
CA TYR A 113 23.09 8.53 -0.84
C TYR A 113 23.53 9.04 -2.23
N LEU A 114 22.59 9.53 -3.05
CA LEU A 114 22.90 10.06 -4.38
C LEU A 114 23.83 11.28 -4.30
N LYS A 115 23.70 12.12 -3.27
CA LYS A 115 24.68 13.19 -2.99
C LYS A 115 26.09 12.64 -2.79
N LEU A 116 26.22 11.60 -1.95
CA LEU A 116 27.52 11.00 -1.64
C LEU A 116 28.16 10.37 -2.89
N ARG A 117 27.33 9.87 -3.81
CA ARG A 117 27.78 9.20 -5.02
C ARG A 117 28.07 10.15 -6.18
N PHE A 118 27.30 11.23 -6.30
CA PHE A 118 27.32 12.18 -7.41
C PHE A 118 27.51 13.61 -6.89
N ASP A 119 26.42 14.33 -6.62
CA ASP A 119 26.46 15.73 -6.17
C ASP A 119 25.15 16.20 -5.51
N GLU A 120 25.15 17.43 -5.00
CA GLU A 120 23.98 18.05 -4.39
C GLU A 120 22.85 18.27 -5.42
N LYS A 121 23.14 18.54 -6.70
CA LYS A 121 22.07 18.76 -7.71
C LYS A 121 21.23 17.49 -7.92
N THR A 122 21.90 16.35 -7.96
CA THR A 122 21.29 15.02 -8.10
C THR A 122 20.39 14.72 -6.91
N ARG A 123 20.84 15.03 -5.70
CA ARG A 123 20.03 14.92 -4.48
C ARG A 123 18.77 15.76 -4.58
N GLY A 124 18.89 17.05 -4.89
CA GLY A 124 17.76 17.97 -4.92
C GLY A 124 16.70 17.57 -5.93
N PHE A 125 17.13 17.20 -7.14
CA PHE A 125 16.22 16.71 -8.18
C PHE A 125 15.49 15.44 -7.73
N ASN A 126 16.23 14.44 -7.23
CA ASN A 126 15.63 13.18 -6.79
C ASN A 126 14.70 13.37 -5.59
N ALA A 127 15.12 14.15 -4.59
CA ALA A 127 14.31 14.44 -3.41
C ALA A 127 13.00 15.14 -3.76
N PHE A 128 13.04 16.14 -4.65
CA PHE A 128 11.86 16.87 -5.10
C PHE A 128 10.89 15.97 -5.89
N ALA A 129 11.41 15.24 -6.88
CA ALA A 129 10.60 14.31 -7.68
C ALA A 129 9.96 13.22 -6.80
N PHE A 130 10.75 12.62 -5.89
CA PHE A 130 10.28 11.62 -4.95
C PHE A 130 9.21 12.17 -4.00
N ALA A 131 9.43 13.38 -3.45
CA ALA A 131 8.49 14.00 -2.51
C ALA A 131 7.12 14.25 -3.16
N ILE A 132 7.09 14.74 -4.40
CA ILE A 132 5.84 14.92 -5.16
C ILE A 132 5.16 13.58 -5.38
N MET A 133 5.86 12.61 -5.99
CA MET A 133 5.31 11.30 -6.31
C MET A 133 4.68 10.62 -5.08
N THR A 134 5.39 10.68 -3.95
CA THR A 134 4.99 10.00 -2.72
C THR A 134 3.72 10.61 -2.10
N VAL A 135 3.56 11.94 -2.14
CA VAL A 135 2.35 12.59 -1.60
C VAL A 135 1.14 12.43 -2.53
N PHE A 136 1.37 12.27 -3.84
CA PHE A 136 0.31 11.84 -4.75
C PHE A 136 -0.13 10.40 -4.44
N ALA A 137 0.82 9.49 -4.26
CA ALA A 137 0.55 8.09 -3.92
C ALA A 137 -0.19 7.92 -2.56
N SER A 138 0.12 8.74 -1.55
CA SER A 138 -0.65 8.76 -0.30
C SER A 138 -2.08 9.24 -0.49
N GLY A 139 -2.32 10.18 -1.42
CA GLY A 139 -3.66 10.65 -1.78
C GLY A 139 -4.57 9.55 -2.32
N ILE A 140 -4.03 8.66 -3.16
CA ILE A 140 -4.78 7.49 -3.67
C ILE A 140 -5.25 6.59 -2.53
N SER A 141 -4.34 6.28 -1.61
CA SER A 141 -4.63 5.41 -0.47
C SER A 141 -5.65 6.06 0.47
N MET A 142 -5.55 7.39 0.66
CA MET A 142 -6.52 8.16 1.42
C MET A 142 -7.91 8.16 0.75
N TYR A 143 -7.97 8.38 -0.57
CA TYR A 143 -9.21 8.33 -1.34
C TYR A 143 -9.90 6.97 -1.19
N ALA A 144 -9.16 5.88 -1.36
CA ALA A 144 -9.68 4.52 -1.19
C ALA A 144 -10.19 4.26 0.24
N LEU A 145 -9.49 4.77 1.26
CA LEU A 145 -9.92 4.67 2.66
C LEU A 145 -11.19 5.46 2.94
N ALA A 146 -11.32 6.66 2.39
CA ALA A 146 -12.53 7.48 2.52
C ALA A 146 -13.75 6.81 1.88
N LEU A 147 -13.61 6.30 0.66
CA LEU A 147 -14.66 5.53 -0.02
C LEU A 147 -15.08 4.30 0.77
N LEU A 148 -14.11 3.59 1.36
CA LEU A 148 -14.43 2.42 2.18
C LEU A 148 -15.20 2.83 3.44
N ALA A 149 -14.77 3.89 4.13
CA ALA A 149 -15.44 4.37 5.33
C ALA A 149 -16.89 4.80 5.05
N GLU A 150 -17.15 5.43 3.90
CA GLU A 150 -18.49 5.80 3.44
C GLU A 150 -19.42 4.60 3.28
N VAL A 151 -18.92 3.51 2.70
CA VAL A 151 -19.70 2.28 2.48
C VAL A 151 -19.95 1.50 3.79
N ILE A 152 -19.05 1.62 4.77
CA ILE A 152 -19.14 0.93 6.07
C ILE A 152 -20.08 1.66 7.03
N ILE A 153 -20.00 3.00 7.10
CA ILE A 153 -20.72 3.82 8.07
C ILE A 153 -21.57 4.86 7.34
N PRO A 154 -22.62 4.50 6.57
CA PRO A 154 -23.42 5.49 5.84
C PRO A 154 -24.18 6.39 6.82
N LEU A 155 -23.58 7.53 7.16
CA LEU A 155 -24.14 8.53 8.05
C LEU A 155 -25.02 9.47 7.22
N SER A 156 -26.33 9.23 7.24
CA SER A 156 -27.34 10.10 6.63
C SER A 156 -27.54 11.41 7.40
N ILE A 157 -26.45 12.13 7.69
CA ILE A 157 -26.42 13.38 8.42
C ILE A 157 -26.48 14.54 7.42
N ASP A 158 -27.24 15.59 7.74
CA ASP A 158 -27.13 16.85 7.02
C ASP A 158 -25.78 17.51 7.36
N TRP A 159 -24.81 17.39 6.46
CA TRP A 159 -23.41 17.80 6.65
C TRP A 159 -23.19 19.32 6.55
N ASN A 160 -24.17 20.10 6.98
CA ASN A 160 -24.08 21.55 7.13
C ASN A 160 -23.50 21.89 8.51
N PHE A 161 -22.18 22.07 8.59
CA PHE A 161 -21.51 22.48 9.83
C PHE A 161 -21.07 23.94 9.74
N LEU A 162 -21.52 24.78 10.69
CA LEU A 162 -21.16 26.21 10.75
C LEU A 162 -21.43 27.01 9.46
N GLY A 163 -22.42 26.63 8.66
CA GLY A 163 -22.76 27.30 7.39
C GLY A 163 -21.87 26.93 6.20
N VAL A 164 -20.98 25.94 6.37
CA VAL A 164 -20.22 25.32 5.27
C VAL A 164 -20.85 23.96 4.97
N HIS A 165 -21.26 23.76 3.72
CA HIS A 165 -21.71 22.45 3.24
C HIS A 165 -20.48 21.58 2.99
N ILE A 166 -20.26 20.60 3.86
CA ILE A 166 -19.22 19.58 3.70
C ILE A 166 -19.91 18.39 3.01
N GLY A 167 -19.37 17.88 1.90
CA GLY A 167 -19.94 16.69 1.28
C GLY A 167 -19.77 15.45 2.18
N GLU A 168 -20.63 14.45 2.03
CA GLU A 168 -20.52 13.19 2.80
C GLU A 168 -19.12 12.54 2.65
N PHE A 169 -18.61 12.48 1.43
CA PHE A 169 -17.24 12.03 1.14
C PHE A 169 -16.15 12.84 1.89
N ASP A 170 -16.32 14.16 1.99
CA ASP A 170 -15.33 15.05 2.63
C ASP A 170 -15.20 14.73 4.13
N PHE A 171 -16.31 14.37 4.78
CA PHE A 171 -16.28 13.93 6.18
C PHE A 171 -15.44 12.66 6.37
N TYR A 172 -15.67 11.63 5.55
CA TYR A 172 -14.90 10.38 5.64
C TYR A 172 -13.42 10.58 5.26
N LEU A 173 -13.15 11.50 4.34
CA LEU A 173 -11.79 11.90 3.99
C LEU A 173 -11.07 12.52 5.19
N PHE A 174 -11.71 13.49 5.87
CA PHE A 174 -11.12 14.16 7.03
C PHE A 174 -10.95 13.23 8.23
N ILE A 175 -11.92 12.35 8.52
CA ILE A 175 -11.79 11.42 9.65
C ILE A 175 -10.68 10.38 9.40
N SER A 176 -10.59 9.87 8.18
CA SER A 176 -9.52 8.94 7.76
C SER A 176 -8.15 9.59 7.89
N ALA A 177 -8.03 10.83 7.40
CA ALA A 177 -6.81 11.62 7.52
C ALA A 177 -6.43 11.88 8.99
N MET A 178 -7.42 12.20 9.84
CA MET A 178 -7.20 12.48 11.25
C MET A 178 -6.66 11.25 11.98
N ILE A 179 -7.25 10.07 11.76
CA ILE A 179 -6.81 8.84 12.40
C ILE A 179 -5.36 8.54 12.05
N VAL A 180 -5.01 8.62 10.76
CA VAL A 180 -3.63 8.37 10.30
C VAL A 180 -2.67 9.41 10.85
N LEU A 181 -3.05 10.69 10.82
CA LEU A 181 -2.25 11.78 11.36
C LEU A 181 -1.89 11.57 12.83
N VAL A 182 -2.87 11.19 13.66
CA VAL A 182 -2.68 11.05 15.12
C VAL A 182 -1.60 10.02 15.43
N TYR A 183 -1.67 8.80 14.91
CA TYR A 183 -0.65 7.80 15.26
C TYR A 183 0.72 8.11 14.64
N MET A 184 0.75 8.72 13.45
CA MET A 184 2.00 9.09 12.79
C MET A 184 2.75 10.20 13.53
N VAL A 185 2.06 11.26 13.95
CA VAL A 185 2.66 12.36 14.71
C VAL A 185 3.11 11.89 16.09
N LEU A 186 2.36 10.99 16.73
CA LEU A 186 2.72 10.48 18.06
C LEU A 186 3.93 9.56 18.03
N GLY A 187 3.98 8.61 17.08
CA GLY A 187 4.90 7.48 17.17
C GLY A 187 6.01 7.43 16.10
N GLY A 188 6.03 8.37 15.16
CA GLY A 188 7.04 8.44 14.09
C GLY A 188 7.13 7.18 13.23
N LEU A 189 8.28 6.99 12.56
CA LEU A 189 8.55 5.82 11.72
C LEU A 189 8.43 4.50 12.50
N THR A 190 8.84 4.48 13.77
CA THR A 190 8.78 3.26 14.60
C THR A 190 7.33 2.77 14.73
N SER A 191 6.39 3.65 15.05
CA SER A 191 4.97 3.28 15.13
C SER A 191 4.39 2.90 13.79
N ALA A 192 4.78 3.59 12.71
CA ALA A 192 4.34 3.21 11.37
C ALA A 192 4.76 1.77 11.05
N ILE A 193 6.02 1.40 11.32
CA ILE A 193 6.54 0.05 11.08
C ILE A 193 5.82 -1.02 11.91
N TYR A 194 5.54 -0.78 13.20
CA TYR A 194 4.79 -1.76 14.00
C TYR A 194 3.34 -1.90 13.55
N ASN A 195 2.69 -0.80 13.16
CA ASN A 195 1.35 -0.84 12.57
C ASN A 195 1.36 -1.59 11.23
N GLU A 196 2.37 -1.37 10.39
CA GLU A 196 2.58 -2.09 9.13
C GLU A 196 2.70 -3.62 9.37
N VAL A 197 3.43 -4.06 10.40
CA VAL A 197 3.49 -5.51 10.75
C VAL A 197 2.13 -6.06 11.15
N LEU A 198 1.38 -5.34 12.00
CA LEU A 198 0.02 -5.73 12.39
C LEU A 198 -0.91 -5.83 11.17
N GLN A 199 -0.87 -4.80 10.30
CA GLN A 199 -1.68 -4.68 9.10
C GLN A 199 -1.40 -5.81 8.12
N PHE A 200 -0.13 -6.21 7.94
CA PHE A 200 0.23 -7.38 7.14
C PHE A 200 -0.54 -8.64 7.57
N PHE A 201 -0.54 -8.96 8.86
CA PHE A 201 -1.25 -10.13 9.37
C PHE A 201 -2.77 -10.00 9.22
N LEU A 202 -3.32 -8.81 9.46
CA LEU A 202 -4.75 -8.55 9.27
C LEU A 202 -5.17 -8.74 7.81
N ILE A 203 -4.37 -8.28 6.85
CA ILE A 203 -4.63 -8.47 5.42
C ILE A 203 -4.65 -9.96 5.05
N VAL A 204 -3.65 -10.71 5.52
CA VAL A 204 -3.57 -12.16 5.28
C VAL A 204 -4.77 -12.87 5.89
N ILE A 205 -5.07 -12.62 7.16
CA ILE A 205 -6.17 -13.29 7.88
C ILE A 205 -7.53 -12.87 7.31
N GLY A 206 -7.69 -11.62 6.87
CA GLY A 206 -8.94 -11.11 6.32
C GLY A 206 -9.27 -11.64 4.92
N PHE A 207 -8.26 -11.82 4.06
CA PHE A 207 -8.49 -12.23 2.67
C PHE A 207 -8.25 -13.71 2.38
N LEU A 208 -7.43 -14.41 3.18
CA LEU A 208 -7.17 -15.83 2.94
C LEU A 208 -8.45 -16.68 3.00
N PRO A 209 -9.36 -16.51 3.97
CA PRO A 209 -10.63 -17.23 3.99
C PRO A 209 -11.48 -16.92 2.76
N LEU A 210 -11.50 -15.67 2.29
CA LEU A 210 -12.24 -15.26 1.09
C LEU A 210 -11.75 -16.03 -0.15
N VAL A 211 -10.43 -16.18 -0.32
CA VAL A 211 -9.85 -16.95 -1.42
C VAL A 211 -10.20 -18.42 -1.30
N ILE A 212 -10.09 -19.01 -0.11
CA ILE A 212 -10.38 -20.44 0.11
C ILE A 212 -11.86 -20.72 -0.17
N ILE A 213 -12.76 -19.95 0.42
CA ILE A 213 -14.22 -20.11 0.25
C ILE A 213 -14.59 -19.90 -1.22
N GLY A 214 -14.09 -18.84 -1.85
CA GLY A 214 -14.36 -18.56 -3.25
C GLY A 214 -13.85 -19.62 -4.22
N LEU A 215 -12.67 -20.18 -3.97
CA LEU A 215 -12.17 -21.34 -4.71
C LEU A 215 -13.05 -22.57 -4.50
N THR A 216 -13.53 -22.83 -3.28
CA THR A 216 -14.42 -23.97 -3.05
C THR A 216 -15.78 -23.78 -3.73
N ASP A 217 -16.34 -22.57 -3.75
CA ASP A 217 -17.65 -22.27 -4.36
C ASP A 217 -17.63 -22.50 -5.88
N ILE A 218 -16.54 -22.14 -6.56
CA ILE A 218 -16.41 -22.36 -8.01
C ILE A 218 -16.06 -23.81 -8.39
N GLY A 219 -15.82 -24.70 -7.41
CA GLY A 219 -15.40 -26.10 -7.67
C GLY A 219 -13.88 -26.30 -7.73
N GLY A 220 -13.11 -25.42 -7.11
CA GLY A 220 -11.66 -25.47 -7.01
C GLY A 220 -10.94 -24.94 -8.25
N TRP A 221 -9.70 -25.37 -8.43
CA TRP A 221 -8.88 -24.96 -9.58
C TRP A 221 -9.45 -25.43 -10.92
N GLU A 222 -10.08 -26.60 -10.95
CA GLU A 222 -10.80 -27.09 -12.13
C GLU A 222 -11.99 -26.19 -12.48
N GLY A 223 -12.70 -25.70 -11.46
CA GLY A 223 -13.75 -24.70 -11.60
C GLY A 223 -13.28 -23.41 -12.25
N LEU A 224 -12.11 -22.90 -11.85
CA LEU A 224 -11.51 -21.73 -12.51
C LEU A 224 -11.18 -22.02 -13.98
N LYS A 225 -10.52 -23.14 -14.27
CA LYS A 225 -10.17 -23.51 -15.65
C LYS A 225 -11.41 -23.70 -16.55
N ALA A 226 -12.51 -24.22 -16.00
CA ALA A 226 -13.72 -24.45 -16.75
C ALA A 226 -14.48 -23.15 -17.10
N ASN A 227 -14.31 -22.10 -16.29
CA ASN A 227 -15.10 -20.87 -16.38
C ASN A 227 -14.28 -19.63 -16.75
N LEU A 228 -12.98 -19.78 -17.03
CA LEU A 228 -12.11 -18.70 -17.48
C LEU A 228 -11.45 -19.07 -18.83
N PRO A 229 -11.16 -18.08 -19.68
CA PRO A 229 -10.35 -18.29 -20.87
C PRO A 229 -9.01 -18.93 -20.54
N GLU A 230 -8.51 -19.78 -21.43
CA GLU A 230 -7.25 -20.51 -21.23
C GLU A 230 -6.07 -19.55 -20.98
N GLU A 231 -6.06 -18.40 -21.64
CA GLU A 231 -5.05 -17.35 -21.51
C GLU A 231 -4.90 -16.87 -20.07
N MET A 232 -6.02 -16.74 -19.34
CA MET A 232 -6.02 -16.31 -17.94
C MET A 232 -5.46 -17.36 -16.97
N MET A 233 -5.30 -18.61 -17.41
CA MET A 233 -4.81 -19.70 -16.57
C MET A 233 -3.31 -19.94 -16.71
N HIS A 234 -2.64 -19.25 -17.63
CA HIS A 234 -1.22 -19.41 -17.89
C HIS A 234 -0.48 -18.10 -17.73
N SER A 235 0.64 -18.10 -17.00
CA SER A 235 1.50 -16.93 -16.92
C SER A 235 2.35 -16.77 -18.19
N TRP A 236 2.96 -17.86 -18.70
CA TRP A 236 3.98 -17.78 -19.77
C TRP A 236 3.54 -18.26 -21.16
N LYS A 237 2.50 -19.10 -21.26
CA LYS A 237 2.13 -19.79 -22.51
C LYS A 237 1.94 -18.82 -23.68
N PHE A 238 1.38 -17.64 -23.42
CA PHE A 238 1.05 -16.63 -24.42
C PHE A 238 2.06 -15.47 -24.50
N ALA A 239 3.17 -15.54 -23.77
CA ALA A 239 4.19 -14.48 -23.73
C ALA A 239 5.10 -14.45 -24.98
N GLY A 240 4.88 -15.30 -25.98
CA GLY A 240 5.71 -15.34 -27.19
C GLY A 240 5.56 -14.13 -28.11
N SER A 241 4.41 -13.45 -28.07
CA SER A 241 4.09 -12.25 -28.86
C SER A 241 3.13 -11.35 -28.09
N SER A 242 3.22 -10.03 -28.28
CA SER A 242 2.30 -9.05 -27.70
C SER A 242 0.85 -9.24 -28.15
N ASP A 243 0.63 -9.77 -29.36
CA ASP A 243 -0.72 -9.97 -29.91
C ASP A 243 -1.43 -11.18 -29.27
N ALA A 244 -0.65 -12.17 -28.84
CA ALA A 244 -1.17 -13.38 -28.20
C ALA A 244 -1.40 -13.20 -26.70
N ASN A 245 -0.70 -12.26 -26.06
CA ASN A 245 -0.83 -11.96 -24.64
C ASN A 245 -1.89 -10.86 -24.44
N PRO A 246 -3.02 -11.11 -23.74
CA PRO A 246 -4.03 -10.08 -23.43
C PRO A 246 -3.51 -8.82 -22.72
N MET A 247 -2.36 -8.89 -22.05
CA MET A 247 -1.69 -7.70 -21.48
C MET A 247 -0.96 -6.84 -22.53
N GLY A 248 -0.85 -7.30 -23.77
CA GLY A 248 -0.17 -6.59 -24.86
C GLY A 248 1.36 -6.63 -24.76
N VAL A 249 1.93 -7.59 -24.03
CA VAL A 249 3.39 -7.67 -23.79
C VAL A 249 3.95 -9.04 -24.13
N ASP A 250 5.12 -9.08 -24.75
CA ASP A 250 5.88 -10.30 -24.97
C ASP A 250 6.85 -10.58 -23.81
N TRP A 251 7.55 -11.71 -23.88
CA TRP A 251 8.52 -12.15 -22.88
C TRP A 251 9.66 -11.15 -22.71
N PHE A 252 10.04 -10.43 -23.77
CA PHE A 252 11.08 -9.42 -23.71
C PHE A 252 10.62 -8.21 -22.90
N GLY A 253 9.40 -7.72 -23.16
CA GLY A 253 8.75 -6.68 -22.36
C GLY A 253 8.60 -7.09 -20.89
N ILE A 254 8.25 -8.35 -20.63
CA ILE A 254 8.15 -8.88 -19.26
C ILE A 254 9.52 -8.92 -18.56
N LEU A 255 10.56 -9.46 -19.19
CA LEU A 255 11.87 -9.61 -18.53
C LEU A 255 12.65 -8.30 -18.45
N VAL A 256 12.71 -7.54 -19.54
CA VAL A 256 13.52 -6.34 -19.65
C VAL A 256 12.74 -5.10 -19.20
N GLY A 257 11.52 -4.92 -19.69
CA GLY A 257 10.67 -3.79 -19.31
C GLY A 257 10.24 -3.88 -17.84
N LEU A 258 9.48 -4.92 -17.51
CA LEU A 258 9.00 -5.12 -16.14
C LEU A 258 10.12 -5.58 -15.20
N GLY A 259 10.84 -6.64 -15.56
CA GLY A 259 11.81 -7.28 -14.66
C GLY A 259 13.11 -6.53 -14.42
N PHE A 260 13.59 -5.74 -15.38
CA PHE A 260 14.82 -4.97 -15.23
C PHE A 260 14.53 -3.49 -14.97
N VAL A 261 13.83 -2.81 -15.88
CA VAL A 261 13.63 -1.35 -15.78
C VAL A 261 12.70 -0.98 -14.62
N LEU A 262 11.46 -1.47 -14.64
CA LEU A 262 10.46 -1.09 -13.63
C LEU A 262 10.78 -1.68 -12.25
N SER A 263 11.12 -2.97 -12.19
CA SER A 263 11.42 -3.69 -10.94
C SER A 263 12.57 -3.06 -10.17
N PHE A 264 13.73 -2.84 -10.81
CA PHE A 264 14.88 -2.24 -10.11
C PHE A 264 14.64 -0.76 -9.83
N GLY A 265 13.96 -0.04 -10.72
CA GLY A 265 13.51 1.32 -10.46
C GLY A 265 12.69 1.40 -9.18
N TYR A 266 11.66 0.57 -9.03
CA TYR A 266 10.83 0.57 -7.83
C TYR A 266 11.61 0.05 -6.60
N TRP A 267 12.04 -1.21 -6.61
CA TRP A 267 12.55 -1.84 -5.38
C TRP A 267 13.90 -1.31 -4.92
N CYS A 268 14.76 -0.84 -5.82
CA CYS A 268 16.09 -0.36 -5.44
C CYS A 268 16.18 1.15 -5.25
N THR A 269 15.22 1.95 -5.74
CA THR A 269 15.30 3.42 -5.68
C THR A 269 14.13 4.08 -4.95
N ASN A 270 12.98 3.41 -4.83
CA ASN A 270 11.86 3.94 -4.08
C ASN A 270 12.20 3.97 -2.58
N PHE A 271 12.34 5.16 -2.02
CA PHE A 271 12.74 5.32 -0.63
C PHE A 271 11.69 4.80 0.36
N LEU A 272 10.41 4.70 -0.01
CA LEU A 272 9.39 4.04 0.81
C LEU A 272 9.88 2.66 1.28
N VAL A 273 10.17 1.77 0.35
CA VAL A 273 10.56 0.39 0.70
C VAL A 273 11.96 0.36 1.32
N VAL A 274 12.91 1.14 0.77
CA VAL A 274 14.29 1.19 1.28
C VAL A 274 14.35 1.72 2.72
N GLN A 275 13.49 2.67 3.09
CA GLN A 275 13.40 3.23 4.45
C GLN A 275 13.16 2.15 5.50
N ARG A 276 12.32 1.14 5.21
CA ARG A 276 12.02 0.03 6.15
C ARG A 276 13.26 -0.82 6.39
N ALA A 277 14.01 -1.10 5.33
CA ALA A 277 15.28 -1.82 5.44
C ALA A 277 16.36 -1.00 6.16
N MET A 278 16.36 0.34 6.01
CA MET A 278 17.29 1.23 6.68
C MET A 278 17.00 1.43 8.17
N ALA A 279 15.76 1.18 8.62
CA ALA A 279 15.36 1.19 10.04
C ALA A 279 15.90 -0.01 10.85
N ALA A 280 16.51 -0.99 10.19
CA ALA A 280 17.01 -2.21 10.83
C ALA A 280 18.19 -1.94 11.78
N GLY A 281 18.33 -2.76 12.82
CA GLY A 281 19.32 -2.65 13.90
C GLY A 281 20.79 -2.85 13.52
N SER A 282 21.05 -3.38 12.32
CA SER A 282 22.40 -3.73 11.87
C SER A 282 22.44 -3.93 10.37
N MET A 283 23.63 -3.87 9.78
CA MET A 283 23.84 -4.19 8.36
C MET A 283 23.30 -5.59 8.00
N LYS A 284 23.53 -6.59 8.87
CA LYS A 284 23.02 -7.95 8.65
C LYS A 284 21.49 -7.98 8.62
N ALA A 285 20.84 -7.22 9.51
CA ALA A 285 19.38 -7.11 9.55
C ALA A 285 18.82 -6.32 8.36
N ALA A 286 19.49 -5.24 7.97
CA ALA A 286 19.13 -4.41 6.82
C ALA A 286 19.14 -5.21 5.51
N ARG A 287 20.16 -6.06 5.29
CA ARG A 287 20.21 -6.98 4.13
C ARG A 287 19.17 -8.09 4.21
N LYS A 288 18.89 -8.61 5.41
CA LYS A 288 17.86 -9.64 5.60
C LYS A 288 16.45 -9.11 5.39
N THR A 289 16.20 -7.82 5.57
CA THR A 289 14.86 -7.21 5.44
C THR A 289 14.19 -7.55 4.10
N PRO A 290 14.75 -7.18 2.93
CA PRO A 290 14.16 -7.53 1.64
C PRO A 290 14.15 -9.05 1.38
N LEU A 291 15.11 -9.84 1.90
CA LEU A 291 15.08 -11.30 1.76
C LEU A 291 13.90 -11.93 2.51
N ILE A 292 13.65 -11.47 3.74
CA ILE A 292 12.51 -11.91 4.54
C ILE A 292 11.22 -11.50 3.85
N GLY A 293 11.14 -10.29 3.31
CA GLY A 293 9.97 -9.83 2.56
C GLY A 293 9.72 -10.61 1.27
N ALA A 294 10.77 -11.06 0.58
CA ALA A 294 10.65 -11.77 -0.70
C ALA A 294 9.85 -13.08 -0.56
N ILE A 295 9.97 -13.76 0.59
CA ILE A 295 9.29 -15.03 0.87
C ILE A 295 7.75 -14.90 0.80
N PRO A 296 7.09 -14.08 1.65
CA PRO A 296 5.65 -13.89 1.56
C PRO A 296 5.25 -13.20 0.24
N LYS A 297 6.08 -12.32 -0.33
CA LYS A 297 5.78 -11.66 -1.61
C LYS A 297 5.64 -12.63 -2.78
N MET A 298 6.33 -13.77 -2.76
CA MET A 298 6.12 -14.84 -3.75
C MET A 298 4.71 -15.45 -3.69
N LEU A 299 4.12 -15.50 -2.50
CA LEU A 299 2.82 -16.11 -2.22
C LEU A 299 1.66 -15.11 -2.32
N LEU A 300 1.93 -13.81 -2.17
CA LEU A 300 0.92 -12.75 -2.22
C LEU A 300 0.00 -12.76 -3.45
N PRO A 301 0.44 -13.14 -4.68
CA PRO A 301 -0.46 -13.36 -5.80
C PRO A 301 -1.69 -14.21 -5.48
N ALA A 302 -1.54 -15.25 -4.66
CA ALA A 302 -2.66 -16.10 -4.25
C ALA A 302 -3.70 -15.34 -3.41
N LEU A 303 -3.28 -14.30 -2.70
CA LEU A 303 -4.15 -13.51 -1.83
C LEU A 303 -4.82 -12.35 -2.57
N VAL A 304 -4.15 -11.74 -3.56
CA VAL A 304 -4.62 -10.49 -4.19
C VAL A 304 -4.96 -10.61 -5.67
N ILE A 305 -4.44 -11.59 -6.42
CA ILE A 305 -4.81 -11.81 -7.84
C ILE A 305 -5.95 -12.83 -7.96
N LEU A 306 -5.87 -13.94 -7.21
CA LEU A 306 -6.91 -14.99 -7.27
C LEU A 306 -8.33 -14.50 -6.96
N PRO A 307 -8.58 -13.57 -6.02
CA PRO A 307 -9.93 -13.00 -5.86
C PRO A 307 -10.51 -12.45 -7.16
N GLY A 308 -9.69 -11.78 -7.98
CA GLY A 308 -10.08 -11.31 -9.31
C GLY A 308 -10.57 -12.41 -10.23
N MET A 309 -9.77 -13.46 -10.35
CA MET A 309 -10.09 -14.63 -11.16
C MET A 309 -11.35 -15.34 -10.68
N ILE A 310 -11.50 -15.51 -9.36
CA ILE A 310 -12.67 -16.11 -8.73
C ILE A 310 -13.92 -15.28 -9.02
N ALA A 311 -13.87 -13.96 -8.84
CA ALA A 311 -15.00 -13.08 -9.11
C ALA A 311 -15.45 -13.15 -10.58
N LEU A 312 -14.52 -13.14 -11.52
CA LEU A 312 -14.85 -13.28 -12.93
C LEU A 312 -15.46 -14.65 -13.25
N ALA A 313 -14.88 -15.74 -12.74
CA ALA A 313 -15.41 -17.09 -12.93
C ALA A 313 -16.84 -17.24 -12.38
N LEU A 314 -17.10 -16.68 -11.19
CA LEU A 314 -18.45 -16.65 -10.60
C LEU A 314 -19.42 -15.81 -11.42
N THR A 315 -18.94 -14.72 -12.03
CA THR A 315 -19.76 -13.87 -12.91
C THR A 315 -20.16 -14.65 -14.17
N ASN A 316 -19.24 -15.42 -14.76
CA ASN A 316 -19.50 -16.21 -15.96
C ASN A 316 -20.55 -17.32 -15.74
N ILE A 317 -20.71 -17.82 -14.52
CA ILE A 317 -21.75 -18.80 -14.16
C ILE A 317 -23.01 -18.17 -13.55
N GLY A 318 -23.11 -16.83 -13.53
CA GLY A 318 -24.25 -16.11 -12.95
C GLY A 318 -24.36 -16.17 -11.43
N ALA A 319 -23.30 -16.60 -10.73
CA ALA A 319 -23.26 -16.70 -9.26
C ALA A 319 -22.82 -15.39 -8.59
N LEU A 320 -22.35 -14.41 -9.37
CA LEU A 320 -21.94 -13.10 -8.90
C LEU A 320 -22.23 -12.05 -9.97
N GLU A 321 -22.59 -10.83 -9.56
CA GLU A 321 -22.69 -9.69 -10.48
C GLU A 321 -21.66 -8.64 -10.07
N LEU A 322 -20.81 -8.25 -11.03
CA LEU A 322 -19.89 -7.14 -10.86
C LEU A 322 -20.54 -5.84 -11.36
N PRO A 323 -20.45 -4.74 -10.61
CA PRO A 323 -21.04 -3.47 -11.03
C PRO A 323 -20.35 -2.92 -12.28
N LEU A 324 -21.05 -2.04 -12.99
CA LEU A 324 -20.46 -1.25 -14.08
C LEU A 324 -19.87 0.05 -13.53
N LYS A 325 -18.84 0.58 -14.20
CA LYS A 325 -18.32 1.91 -13.90
C LYS A 325 -19.37 2.96 -14.24
N GLU A 326 -19.50 3.96 -13.38
CA GLU A 326 -20.50 5.00 -13.53
C GLU A 326 -20.30 5.76 -14.85
N GLY A 327 -21.38 5.92 -15.62
CA GLY A 327 -21.33 6.58 -16.93
C GLY A 327 -20.70 5.75 -18.05
N THR A 328 -20.35 4.49 -17.81
CA THR A 328 -19.81 3.58 -18.85
C THR A 328 -20.60 2.25 -18.90
N MET A 329 -20.34 1.47 -19.95
CA MET A 329 -20.81 0.09 -20.09
C MET A 329 -19.70 -0.93 -19.77
N THR A 330 -18.70 -0.53 -18.98
CA THR A 330 -17.55 -1.38 -18.64
C THR A 330 -17.65 -1.86 -17.21
N THR A 331 -17.30 -3.13 -16.96
CA THR A 331 -17.27 -3.71 -15.62
C THR A 331 -16.26 -2.98 -14.73
N ASP A 332 -16.67 -2.64 -13.52
CA ASP A 332 -15.82 -2.03 -12.51
C ASP A 332 -15.09 -3.11 -11.69
N PHE A 333 -13.95 -3.55 -12.22
CA PHE A 333 -13.11 -4.54 -11.55
C PHE A 333 -12.51 -4.03 -10.22
N ASP A 334 -12.52 -2.72 -9.95
CA ASP A 334 -12.03 -2.17 -8.68
C ASP A 334 -12.97 -2.54 -7.51
N LYS A 335 -14.19 -3.02 -7.81
CA LYS A 335 -15.18 -3.49 -6.84
C LYS A 335 -15.11 -4.98 -6.52
N VAL A 336 -14.19 -5.74 -7.13
CA VAL A 336 -14.04 -7.19 -6.92
C VAL A 336 -13.93 -7.54 -5.44
N ILE A 337 -12.99 -6.94 -4.69
CA ILE A 337 -12.77 -7.30 -3.29
C ILE A 337 -14.00 -6.94 -2.42
N PRO A 338 -14.56 -5.71 -2.48
CA PRO A 338 -15.79 -5.39 -1.75
C PRO A 338 -16.96 -6.34 -2.07
N VAL A 339 -17.16 -6.69 -3.34
CA VAL A 339 -18.26 -7.57 -3.76
C VAL A 339 -18.08 -8.99 -3.23
N LEU A 340 -16.86 -9.53 -3.27
CA LEU A 340 -16.57 -10.85 -2.72
C LEU A 340 -16.70 -10.89 -1.19
N LEU A 341 -16.32 -9.81 -0.49
CA LEU A 341 -16.57 -9.68 0.95
C LEU A 341 -18.07 -9.72 1.26
N MET A 342 -18.90 -8.99 0.51
CA MET A 342 -20.36 -9.04 0.68
C MET A 342 -20.93 -10.44 0.41
N LYS A 343 -20.42 -11.15 -0.61
CA LYS A 343 -20.89 -12.49 -0.95
C LYS A 343 -20.54 -13.54 0.10
N TYR A 344 -19.31 -13.52 0.61
CA TYR A 344 -18.77 -14.65 1.39
C TYR A 344 -18.61 -14.39 2.89
N MET A 345 -18.52 -13.14 3.33
CA MET A 345 -18.29 -12.85 4.74
C MET A 345 -19.61 -12.51 5.43
N PRO A 346 -20.15 -13.42 6.26
CA PRO A 346 -21.35 -13.11 7.03
C PRO A 346 -21.06 -12.08 8.12
N VAL A 347 -22.13 -11.51 8.67
CA VAL A 347 -22.10 -10.66 9.87
C VAL A 347 -21.30 -11.36 10.99
N GLY A 348 -20.34 -10.64 11.57
CA GLY A 348 -19.35 -11.11 12.55
C GLY A 348 -17.97 -11.39 11.95
N VAL A 349 -17.89 -11.88 10.71
CA VAL A 349 -16.63 -12.12 9.98
C VAL A 349 -16.35 -11.00 8.99
N LEU A 350 -17.39 -10.34 8.48
CA LEU A 350 -17.29 -9.21 7.55
C LEU A 350 -16.43 -8.06 8.11
N GLY A 351 -16.53 -7.77 9.40
CA GLY A 351 -15.71 -6.75 10.08
C GLY A 351 -14.22 -7.04 10.00
N LEU A 352 -13.81 -8.32 9.98
CA LEU A 352 -12.40 -8.70 9.79
C LEU A 352 -11.92 -8.39 8.38
N GLY A 353 -12.71 -8.72 7.36
CA GLY A 353 -12.39 -8.42 5.96
C GLY A 353 -12.37 -6.92 5.64
N LEU A 354 -13.30 -6.15 6.23
CA LEU A 354 -13.30 -4.70 6.13
C LEU A 354 -12.11 -4.07 6.86
N THR A 355 -11.79 -4.56 8.05
CA THR A 355 -10.60 -4.13 8.80
C THR A 355 -9.32 -4.42 8.01
N ALA A 356 -9.24 -5.56 7.32
CA ALA A 356 -8.12 -5.89 6.43
C ALA A 356 -7.98 -4.91 5.26
N LEU A 357 -9.07 -4.49 4.63
CA LEU A 357 -9.05 -3.44 3.61
C LEU A 357 -8.59 -2.08 4.18
N MET A 358 -9.16 -1.67 5.32
CA MET A 358 -8.75 -0.43 5.99
C MET A 358 -7.26 -0.47 6.36
N ALA A 359 -6.79 -1.59 6.88
CA ALA A 359 -5.39 -1.84 7.22
C ALA A 359 -4.46 -1.68 6.01
N SER A 360 -4.84 -2.22 4.86
CA SER A 360 -4.11 -2.06 3.60
C SER A 360 -4.01 -0.58 3.20
N PHE A 361 -5.12 0.15 3.18
CA PHE A 361 -5.13 1.54 2.72
C PHE A 361 -4.38 2.46 3.69
N MET A 362 -4.52 2.23 5.00
CA MET A 362 -3.77 2.96 6.03
C MET A 362 -2.26 2.70 5.95
N SER A 363 -1.85 1.45 5.67
CA SER A 363 -0.44 1.08 5.46
C SER A 363 0.18 1.88 4.31
N GLY A 364 -0.51 1.90 3.16
CA GLY A 364 -0.07 2.64 1.98
C GLY A 364 0.01 4.16 2.23
N MET A 365 -0.99 4.74 2.88
CA MET A 365 -1.00 6.17 3.19
C MET A 365 0.13 6.54 4.16
N ALA A 366 0.20 5.87 5.32
CA ALA A 366 1.16 6.22 6.34
C ALA A 366 2.59 5.97 5.90
N GLY A 367 2.80 4.93 5.10
CA GLY A 367 4.12 4.63 4.60
C GLY A 367 4.64 5.72 3.66
N ASN A 368 3.80 6.18 2.74
CA ASN A 368 4.15 7.27 1.83
C ASN A 368 4.40 8.58 2.61
N VAL A 369 3.53 8.95 3.55
CA VAL A 369 3.74 10.16 4.36
C VAL A 369 5.03 10.06 5.19
N SER A 370 5.41 8.88 5.71
CA SER A 370 6.66 8.72 6.47
C SER A 370 7.90 8.87 5.59
N ALA A 371 7.85 8.37 4.35
CA ALA A 371 8.94 8.50 3.39
C ALA A 371 9.09 9.94 2.89
N PHE A 372 7.97 10.60 2.57
CA PHE A 372 7.92 12.03 2.26
C PHE A 372 8.54 12.85 3.39
N ASN A 373 8.18 12.54 4.64
CA ASN A 373 8.67 13.29 5.79
C ASN A 373 10.21 13.27 5.89
N THR A 374 10.80 12.09 5.87
CA THR A 374 12.25 11.95 5.97
C THR A 374 12.97 12.65 4.80
N VAL A 375 12.47 12.48 3.57
CA VAL A 375 13.07 13.13 2.39
C VAL A 375 12.92 14.65 2.44
N PHE A 376 11.73 15.16 2.75
CA PHE A 376 11.53 16.60 2.86
C PHE A 376 12.39 17.18 4.00
N THR A 377 12.37 16.57 5.18
CA THR A 377 13.06 17.10 6.36
C THR A 377 14.59 17.09 6.18
N TYR A 378 15.17 15.98 5.71
CA TYR A 378 16.62 15.87 5.57
C TYR A 378 17.15 16.35 4.22
N ASP A 379 16.49 16.04 3.11
CA ASP A 379 17.02 16.30 1.76
C ASP A 379 16.61 17.62 1.16
N ILE A 380 15.50 18.21 1.60
CA ILE A 380 15.04 19.50 1.11
C ILE A 380 15.29 20.56 2.17
N TYR A 381 14.64 20.43 3.33
CA TYR A 381 14.62 21.45 4.37
C TYR A 381 15.98 21.62 5.04
N GLN A 382 16.57 20.57 5.61
CA GLN A 382 17.87 20.66 6.26
C GLN A 382 18.98 21.06 5.27
N SER A 383 18.86 20.67 4.01
CA SER A 383 19.99 20.73 3.08
C SER A 383 20.02 22.00 2.24
N TYR A 384 18.86 22.54 1.86
CA TYR A 384 18.77 23.75 1.05
C TYR A 384 18.18 24.95 1.78
N LEU A 385 17.25 24.73 2.73
CA LEU A 385 16.51 25.82 3.36
C LEU A 385 17.16 26.28 4.66
N VAL A 386 17.39 25.35 5.60
CA VAL A 386 17.87 25.66 6.95
C VAL A 386 18.90 24.62 7.43
N PRO A 387 20.18 24.76 7.03
CA PRO A 387 21.26 23.88 7.47
C PRO A 387 21.73 24.19 8.91
N ASN A 388 22.46 23.23 9.48
CA ASN A 388 23.21 23.36 10.74
C ASN A 388 22.39 23.76 11.98
N LYS A 389 21.15 23.27 12.09
CA LYS A 389 20.35 23.42 13.32
C LYS A 389 20.52 22.22 14.25
N GLU A 390 20.13 22.41 15.51
CA GLU A 390 20.07 21.33 16.48
C GLU A 390 19.05 20.27 16.09
N ASP A 391 19.25 19.04 16.53
CA ASP A 391 18.38 17.91 16.18
C ASP A 391 16.91 18.10 16.64
N LYS A 392 16.70 18.80 17.76
CA LYS A 392 15.36 19.22 18.22
C LYS A 392 14.60 20.07 17.21
N HIS A 393 15.30 20.86 16.41
CA HIS A 393 14.70 21.63 15.32
C HIS A 393 14.16 20.70 14.24
N TYR A 394 14.99 19.75 13.78
CA TYR A 394 14.60 18.80 12.75
C TYR A 394 13.51 17.82 13.21
N LEU A 395 13.46 17.49 14.50
CA LEU A 395 12.32 16.76 15.07
C LEU A 395 11.01 17.54 14.92
N LYS A 396 10.99 18.83 15.31
CA LYS A 396 9.80 19.68 15.15
C LYS A 396 9.41 19.84 13.69
N VAL A 397 10.40 20.04 12.82
CA VAL A 397 10.18 20.08 11.36
C VAL A 397 9.54 18.77 10.92
N GLY A 398 10.09 17.62 11.30
CA GLY A 398 9.52 16.32 10.97
C GLY A 398 8.07 16.18 11.43
N GLN A 399 7.72 16.58 12.65
CA GLN A 399 6.34 16.55 13.13
C GLN A 399 5.39 17.41 12.28
N TRP A 400 5.81 18.63 11.94
CA TRP A 400 5.04 19.51 11.05
C TRP A 400 4.98 18.99 9.62
N THR A 401 6.06 18.39 9.11
CA THR A 401 6.09 17.77 7.78
C THR A 401 5.11 16.61 7.69
N THR A 402 4.91 15.82 8.75
CA THR A 402 3.82 14.81 8.78
C THR A 402 2.46 15.48 8.62
N VAL A 403 2.18 16.55 9.37
CA VAL A 403 0.91 17.29 9.27
C VAL A 403 0.70 17.83 7.86
N VAL A 404 1.70 18.51 7.31
CA VAL A 404 1.67 19.04 5.94
C VAL A 404 1.49 17.92 4.92
N GLY A 405 2.22 16.81 5.06
CA GLY A 405 2.12 15.66 4.17
C GLY A 405 0.71 15.06 4.14
N VAL A 406 0.05 14.95 5.30
CA VAL A 406 -1.36 14.50 5.37
C VAL A 406 -2.29 15.53 4.73
N LEU A 407 -2.11 16.83 5.00
CA LEU A 407 -2.95 17.87 4.39
C LEU A 407 -2.83 17.90 2.86
N VAL A 408 -1.61 17.75 2.32
CA VAL A 408 -1.41 17.66 0.87
C VAL A 408 -1.97 16.34 0.32
N SER A 409 -1.93 15.24 1.11
CA SER A 409 -2.57 13.97 0.73
C SER A 409 -4.09 14.10 0.59
N ILE A 410 -4.74 14.93 1.40
CA ILE A 410 -6.18 15.25 1.25
C ILE A 410 -6.41 15.95 -0.09
N LEU A 411 -5.56 16.92 -0.45
CA LEU A 411 -5.66 17.62 -1.74
C LEU A 411 -5.46 16.67 -2.93
N THR A 412 -4.47 15.77 -2.85
CA THR A 412 -4.22 14.78 -3.90
C THR A 412 -5.29 13.69 -3.95
N ALA A 413 -6.00 13.39 -2.86
CA ALA A 413 -7.16 12.50 -2.87
C ALA A 413 -8.33 13.08 -3.71
N TYR A 414 -8.53 14.39 -3.70
CA TYR A 414 -9.50 15.04 -4.60
C TYR A 414 -9.08 14.93 -6.07
N LEU A 415 -7.77 15.02 -6.36
CA LEU A 415 -7.28 14.76 -7.71
C LEU A 415 -7.50 13.29 -8.08
N ALA A 416 -7.30 12.35 -7.16
CA ALA A 416 -7.53 10.92 -7.43
C ALA A 416 -8.97 10.60 -7.82
N ARG A 417 -9.93 11.36 -7.26
CA ARG A 417 -11.35 11.26 -7.63
C ARG A 417 -11.62 11.56 -9.11
N SER A 418 -10.77 12.34 -9.79
CA SER A 418 -10.97 12.68 -11.21
C SER A 418 -10.52 11.60 -12.19
N PHE A 419 -9.95 10.49 -11.72
CA PHE A 419 -9.44 9.41 -12.56
C PHE A 419 -10.41 8.21 -12.56
N ASN A 420 -10.47 7.51 -13.70
CA ASN A 420 -11.44 6.43 -13.92
C ASN A 420 -11.04 5.10 -13.24
N ASN A 421 -9.79 4.94 -12.84
CA ASN A 421 -9.26 3.75 -12.16
C ASN A 421 -8.16 4.18 -11.19
N VAL A 422 -8.07 3.49 -10.06
CA VAL A 422 -6.99 3.66 -9.07
C VAL A 422 -5.60 3.42 -9.71
N MET A 423 -5.49 2.51 -10.68
CA MET A 423 -4.24 2.21 -11.40
C MET A 423 -3.91 3.21 -12.54
N ASP A 424 -4.87 4.02 -12.99
CA ASP A 424 -4.66 5.02 -14.05
C ASP A 424 -4.20 6.37 -13.47
N PHE A 425 -4.29 6.54 -12.14
CA PHE A 425 -3.73 7.66 -11.38
C PHE A 425 -2.24 7.44 -11.11
#